data_AF-A0A9D8G7V3-F1
#
_entry.id   AF-A0A9D8G7V3-F1
#
_cell.length_a   1.000
_cell.length_b   1.000
_cell.length_c   1.000
_cell.angle_alpha   90.00
_cell.angle_beta   90.00
_cell.angle_gamma   90.00
#
_symmetry.space_group_name_H-M   'P 1'
#
loop_
_entity.id
_entity.type
_entity.pdbx_description
1 polymer ?
#
loop_
_entity_poly.entity_id
_entity_poly.type
_entity_poly.pdbx_seq_one_letter_code
_entity_poly.pdbx_strand_id
1 'polypeptide(L)' 'MRIAVDAMGGDYAPRAIVEGAVAAAKEYDVDVILVGKKQAIETE' A
#
# COMPACT_ATOMS: atom_id res chain seq x y z
N MET A 1 13.21 5.56 6.18
CA MET A 1 13.44 4.13 5.80
C MET A 1 12.46 3.77 4.71
N ARG A 2 12.82 2.95 3.70
CA ARG A 2 11.90 2.57 2.60
C ARG A 2 11.40 1.14 2.76
N ILE A 3 10.09 0.94 2.64
CA ILE A 3 9.43 -0.36 2.75
C ILE A 3 8.63 -0.63 1.48
N ALA A 4 8.88 -1.76 0.83
CA ALA A 4 8.06 -2.21 -0.30
C ALA A 4 6.93 -3.13 0.21
N VAL A 5 5.71 -2.88 -0.22
CA VAL A 5 4.51 -3.61 0.19
C VAL A 5 3.78 -4.13 -1.05
N ASP A 6 3.51 -5.44 -1.10
CA ASP A 6 2.66 -6.02 -2.15
C ASP A 6 1.21 -5.61 -1.93
N ALA A 7 0.71 -4.73 -2.80
CA ALA A 7 -0.64 -4.21 -2.72
C ALA A 7 -1.69 -5.20 -3.25
N MET A 8 -1.30 -6.34 -3.85
CA MET A 8 -2.23 -7.23 -4.54
C MET A 8 -2.57 -8.50 -3.76
N GLY A 9 -1.87 -8.75 -2.64
CA GLY A 9 -2.05 -9.96 -1.84
C GLY A 9 -3.21 -9.85 -0.85
N GLY A 10 -4.13 -10.81 -0.90
CA GLY A 10 -5.21 -10.99 0.08
C GLY A 10 -6.61 -10.73 -0.47
N ASP A 11 -7.62 -11.17 0.28
CA ASP A 11 -9.02 -11.20 -0.18
C ASP A 11 -9.62 -9.80 -0.41
N TYR A 12 -9.08 -8.79 0.27
CA TYR A 12 -9.53 -7.39 0.20
C TYR A 12 -8.50 -6.46 -0.47
N ALA A 13 -7.54 -7.04 -1.18
CA ALA A 13 -6.60 -6.27 -1.98
C ALA A 13 -7.27 -5.70 -3.26
N PRO A 14 -6.84 -4.54 -3.75
CA PRO A 14 -5.75 -3.72 -3.21
C PRO A 14 -6.15 -2.79 -2.06
N ARG A 15 -7.45 -2.47 -1.93
CA ARG A 15 -7.98 -1.47 -1.00
C ARG A 15 -7.42 -1.54 0.42
N ALA A 16 -7.58 -2.69 1.08
CA ALA A 16 -7.20 -2.84 2.49
C ALA A 16 -5.68 -2.66 2.69
N ILE A 17 -4.87 -3.05 1.72
CA ILE A 17 -3.42 -2.92 1.79
C ILE A 17 -3.00 -1.47 1.58
N VAL A 18 -3.61 -0.77 0.62
CA VAL A 18 -3.37 0.65 0.36
C VAL A 18 -3.75 1.48 1.60
N GLU A 19 -4.93 1.25 2.17
CA GLU A 19 -5.40 1.93 3.38
C GLU A 19 -4.41 1.77 4.54
N GLY A 20 -3.98 0.53 4.82
CA GLY A 20 -3.01 0.24 5.88
C GLY A 20 -1.62 0.85 5.61
N ALA A 21 -1.15 0.79 4.38
CA ALA A 21 0.13 1.38 3.97
C ALA A 21 0.14 2.90 4.13
N VAL A 22 -0.95 3.57 3.75
CA VAL A 22 -1.11 5.03 3.91
C VAL A 22 -1.19 5.40 5.39
N ALA A 23 -1.91 4.63 6.21
CA ALA A 23 -1.95 4.85 7.65
C ALA A 23 -0.54 4.73 8.26
N ALA A 24 0.20 3.69 7.91
CA ALA A 24 1.57 3.49 8.39
C ALA A 24 2.52 4.61 7.95
N ALA A 25 2.45 5.08 6.70
CA ALA A 25 3.27 6.20 6.23
C ALA A 25 2.98 7.53 6.93
N LYS A 26 1.77 7.69 7.51
CA LYS A 26 1.40 8.88 8.29
C LYS A 26 1.79 8.78 9.75
N GLU A 27 1.69 7.58 10.33
CA GLU A 27 2.00 7.34 11.74
C GLU A 27 3.50 7.18 11.99
N TYR A 28 4.21 6.56 11.04
CA TYR A 28 5.63 6.30 11.11
C TYR A 28 6.36 7.15 10.08
N ASP A 29 7.55 7.64 10.43
CA ASP A 29 8.44 8.38 9.51
C ASP A 29 9.13 7.43 8.51
N VAL A 30 8.32 6.79 7.66
CA VAL A 30 8.73 5.79 6.69
C VAL A 30 8.12 6.05 5.33
N ASP A 31 8.91 5.77 4.29
CA ASP A 31 8.46 5.80 2.91
C ASP A 31 7.89 4.42 2.53
N VAL A 32 6.64 4.35 2.10
CA VAL A 32 6.02 3.11 1.62
C VAL A 32 5.92 3.11 0.10
N ILE A 33 6.41 2.04 -0.51
CA ILE A 33 6.34 1.79 -1.96
C ILE A 33 5.33 0.66 -2.19
N LEU A 34 4.20 0.99 -2.80
CA LEU A 34 3.19 0.00 -3.18
C LEU A 34 3.61 -0.70 -4.47
N VAL A 35 3.70 -2.03 -4.41
CA VAL A 35 4.07 -2.89 -5.54
C VAL A 35 2.84 -3.62 -6.02
N GLY A 36 2.53 -3.52 -7.31
CA GLY A 36 1.38 -4.19 -7.90
C GLY A 36 0.89 -3.54 -9.19
N LYS A 37 -0.35 -3.84 -9.58
CA LYS A 37 -0.96 -3.29 -10.79
C LYS A 37 -1.32 -1.81 -10.55
N LYS A 38 -0.49 -0.91 -11.08
CA LYS A 38 -0.61 0.54 -10.88
C LYS A 38 -2.05 1.06 -11.05
N GLN A 39 -2.74 0.68 -12.13
CA GLN A 39 -4.11 1.15 -12.40
C GLN A 39 -5.12 0.72 -11.32
N ALA A 40 -4.95 -0.46 -10.72
CA ALA A 40 -5.82 -0.92 -9.65
C ALA A 40 -5.49 -0.24 -8.31
N ILE A 41 -4.22 0.12 -8.10
CA ILE A 41 -3.78 0.83 -6.89
C ILE A 41 -4.19 2.30 -6.93
N GLU A 42 -4.11 2.95 -8.09
CA GLU A 42 -4.45 4.37 -8.25
C GLU A 42 -5.96 4.66 -8.13
N THR A 43 -6.81 3.63 -8.16
CA THR A 43 -8.27 3.76 -7.99
C THR A 43 -8.75 3.60 -6.55
N GLU A 44 -7.86 3.23 -5.62
CA GLU A 44 -8.16 3.16 -4.19
C GLU A 44 -7.88 4.50 -3.49
#